data_AF-A0A9Q1EAP9-F1
#
_entry.id   AF-A0A9Q1EAP9-F1
#
_cell.length_a   1.000
_cell.length_b   1.000
_cell.length_c   1.000
_cell.angle_alpha   90.00
_cell.angle_beta   90.00
_cell.angle_gamma   90.00
#
_symmetry.space_group_name_H-M   'P 1'
#
loop_
_entity.id
_entity.type
_entity.pdbx_description
1 polymer ?
#
loop_
_entity_poly.entity_id
_entity_poly.type
_entity_poly.pdbx_seq_one_letter_code
_entity_poly.pdbx_strand_id
1 'polypeptide(L)'
;MAAPVNAQNPSKTWELSLYELHRTPQEAIMDGTEIAVSPRSLHSELMCPICLDMLKNTMTTKECLHRFCSECIVTALRSGNKECPTCRKKLVSKRSLRPDPNFDALISKIYPSRDEYEAHQDRVLERLSRLHNKQALSSSIEEGLKIQALVRPQRVRKPQQESDNTTFSGGEDNCDARSHLSQDSAPPLLHPGPLLNEAVEVGAGPSRSKRARDYSQTRYVKTTANATVDHLSKYLALRIALEERQADGQTEGEAGDDGGGGGGGVSLQNVSEKQYTIYITTSGGQFSTLNGSLTLELVNEKYWKLSKPLELYYAPTKEPLQQ
;
A
#
# COMPACT_ATOMS: atom_id res chain seq x y z
N MET A 1 -14.30 -15.22 -17.65
CA MET A 1 -13.80 -14.26 -18.65
C MET A 1 -14.83 -13.17 -18.79
N ALA A 2 -14.54 -11.96 -18.30
CA ALA A 2 -15.47 -10.84 -18.42
C ALA A 2 -15.52 -10.39 -19.89
N ALA A 3 -16.72 -10.38 -20.47
CA ALA A 3 -16.92 -9.95 -21.85
C ALA A 3 -16.55 -8.46 -22.00
N PRO A 4 -15.95 -8.05 -23.14
CA PRO A 4 -15.61 -6.65 -23.38
C PRO A 4 -16.88 -5.80 -23.42
N VAL A 5 -16.80 -4.63 -22.79
CA VAL A 5 -17.88 -3.64 -22.71
C VAL A 5 -18.32 -3.29 -24.13
N ASN A 6 -19.57 -3.65 -24.45
CA ASN A 6 -20.20 -3.47 -25.74
C ASN A 6 -20.08 -2.00 -26.19
N ALA A 7 -19.40 -1.76 -27.31
CA ALA A 7 -19.38 -0.46 -27.97
C ALA A 7 -20.82 -0.19 -28.47
N GLN A 8 -21.61 0.47 -27.64
CA GLN A 8 -23.00 0.77 -27.96
C GLN A 8 -23.07 1.59 -29.24
N ASN A 9 -24.04 1.23 -30.09
CA ASN A 9 -24.40 1.97 -31.29
C ASN A 9 -24.62 3.45 -30.88
N PRO A 10 -24.02 4.46 -31.54
CA PRO A 10 -24.08 5.84 -31.09
C PRO A 10 -25.52 6.38 -30.96
N SER A 11 -26.45 5.86 -31.75
CA SER A 11 -27.88 6.17 -31.63
C SER A 11 -28.51 5.72 -30.31
N LYS A 12 -27.98 4.66 -29.68
CA LYS A 12 -28.51 4.08 -28.44
C LYS A 12 -27.94 4.75 -27.19
N THR A 13 -26.73 5.31 -27.27
CA THR A 13 -26.10 6.01 -26.14
C THR A 13 -26.81 7.33 -25.79
N TRP A 14 -27.46 7.96 -26.78
CA TRP A 14 -28.18 9.23 -26.60
C TRP A 14 -29.70 9.07 -26.69
N GLU A 15 -30.21 7.85 -26.69
CA GLU A 15 -31.65 7.58 -26.65
C GLU A 15 -32.17 7.89 -25.24
N LEU A 16 -33.12 8.82 -25.16
CA LEU A 16 -33.70 9.22 -23.88
C LEU A 16 -34.67 8.13 -23.40
N SER A 17 -34.51 7.72 -22.15
CA SER A 17 -35.49 6.91 -21.45
C SER A 17 -36.81 7.67 -21.25
N LEU A 18 -37.90 6.94 -20.97
CA LEU A 18 -39.19 7.54 -20.65
C LEU A 18 -39.10 8.49 -19.44
N TYR A 19 -38.21 8.22 -18.49
CA TYR A 19 -37.95 9.13 -17.38
C TYR A 19 -37.26 10.42 -17.84
N GLU A 20 -36.21 10.32 -18.66
CA GLU A 20 -35.46 11.49 -19.14
C GLU A 20 -36.29 12.41 -20.05
N LEU A 21 -37.28 11.87 -20.75
CA LEU A 21 -38.24 12.66 -21.53
C LEU A 21 -39.15 13.54 -20.67
N HIS A 22 -39.38 13.17 -19.40
CA HIS A 22 -40.35 13.83 -18.52
C HIS A 22 -39.72 14.38 -17.22
N ARG A 23 -38.40 14.26 -17.04
CA ARG A 23 -37.72 14.73 -15.83
C ARG A 23 -37.85 16.25 -15.69
N THR A 24 -38.13 16.70 -14.48
CA THR A 24 -38.11 18.13 -14.14
C THR A 24 -36.71 18.56 -13.71
N PRO A 25 -36.36 19.86 -13.83
CA PRO A 25 -35.13 20.40 -13.27
C PRO A 25 -35.01 20.09 -11.77
N GLN A 26 -33.79 19.84 -11.31
CA GLN A 26 -33.48 19.73 -9.89
C GLN A 26 -33.17 21.14 -9.37
N GLU A 27 -33.97 21.61 -8.42
CA GLU A 27 -33.80 22.94 -7.82
C GLU A 27 -32.48 23.02 -7.04
N ALA A 28 -31.78 24.14 -7.18
CA ALA A 28 -30.54 24.36 -6.46
C ALA A 28 -30.80 24.63 -4.98
N ILE A 29 -29.95 24.07 -4.11
CA ILE A 29 -29.98 24.35 -2.68
C ILE A 29 -29.40 25.76 -2.45
N MET A 30 -30.20 26.68 -1.91
CA MET A 30 -29.85 28.11 -1.72
C MET A 30 -29.91 28.57 -0.25
N ASP A 31 -30.21 27.67 0.67
CA ASP A 31 -30.48 27.95 2.10
C ASP A 31 -29.22 27.99 2.99
N GLY A 32 -28.04 28.07 2.38
CA GLY A 32 -26.77 28.08 3.12
C GLY A 32 -26.40 26.73 3.72
N THR A 33 -27.02 25.63 3.29
CA THR A 33 -26.64 24.27 3.70
C THR A 33 -25.13 24.05 3.57
N GLU A 34 -24.47 23.78 4.70
CA GLU A 34 -23.05 23.43 4.73
C GLU A 34 -22.84 21.94 4.47
N ILE A 35 -21.82 21.62 3.68
CA ILE A 35 -21.47 20.23 3.34
C ILE A 35 -20.07 19.95 3.88
N ALA A 36 -19.99 19.10 4.90
CA ALA A 36 -18.71 18.58 5.37
C ALA A 36 -18.21 17.52 4.39
N VAL A 37 -17.07 17.79 3.73
CA VAL A 37 -16.44 16.85 2.79
C VAL A 37 -15.11 16.39 3.36
N SER A 38 -14.98 15.08 3.59
CA SER A 38 -13.68 14.55 4.00
C SER A 38 -12.69 14.61 2.83
N PRO A 39 -11.41 14.95 3.06
CA PRO A 39 -10.42 14.99 1.97
C PRO A 39 -10.26 13.66 1.21
N ARG A 40 -10.61 12.54 1.84
CA ARG A 40 -10.56 11.21 1.21
C ARG A 40 -11.75 10.93 0.28
N SER A 41 -12.89 11.59 0.51
CA SER A 41 -14.15 11.28 -0.18
C SER A 41 -14.15 11.66 -1.66
N LEU A 42 -13.32 12.63 -2.06
CA LEU A 42 -13.23 13.12 -3.44
C LEU A 42 -11.85 12.84 -4.08
N HIS A 43 -11.05 11.99 -3.45
CA HIS A 43 -9.66 11.80 -3.84
C HIS A 43 -9.55 11.17 -5.23
N SER A 44 -10.40 10.19 -5.57
CA SER A 44 -10.39 9.55 -6.90
C SER A 44 -10.82 10.48 -8.02
N GLU A 45 -11.68 11.46 -7.74
CA GLU A 45 -12.29 12.36 -8.72
C GLU A 45 -11.42 13.58 -9.01
N LEU A 46 -10.64 14.03 -8.01
CA LEU A 46 -9.85 15.26 -8.09
C LEU A 46 -8.34 15.02 -8.24
N MET A 47 -7.89 13.77 -8.22
CA MET A 47 -6.49 13.40 -8.35
C MET A 47 -6.07 13.17 -9.80
N CYS A 48 -4.90 13.68 -10.15
CA CYS A 48 -4.24 13.37 -11.41
C CYS A 48 -3.65 11.95 -11.38
N PRO A 49 -4.02 11.06 -12.32
CA PRO A 49 -3.53 9.68 -12.34
C PRO A 49 -2.05 9.55 -12.76
N ILE A 50 -1.37 10.65 -13.09
CA ILE A 50 0.07 10.67 -13.45
C ILE A 50 0.92 10.99 -12.23
N CYS A 51 0.67 12.13 -11.57
CA CYS A 51 1.45 12.54 -10.40
C CYS A 51 0.87 12.07 -9.07
N LEU A 52 -0.33 11.47 -9.08
CA LEU A 52 -1.05 10.99 -7.89
C LEU A 52 -1.29 12.10 -6.85
N ASP A 53 -1.42 13.33 -7.34
CA ASP A 53 -1.69 14.53 -6.57
C ASP A 53 -2.90 15.24 -7.16
N MET A 54 -3.51 16.16 -6.42
CA MET A 54 -4.68 16.91 -6.84
C MET A 54 -4.41 17.66 -8.17
N LEU A 55 -5.41 17.71 -9.05
CA LEU A 55 -5.24 18.28 -10.39
C LEU A 55 -4.83 19.76 -10.35
N LYS A 56 -3.79 20.15 -11.08
CA LYS A 56 -3.31 21.53 -11.27
C LYS A 56 -3.38 21.92 -12.74
N ASN A 57 -4.03 23.05 -13.04
CA ASN A 57 -4.25 23.53 -14.41
C ASN A 57 -4.83 22.42 -15.29
N THR A 58 -6.04 22.00 -14.96
CA THR A 58 -6.63 20.75 -15.45
C THR A 58 -6.73 20.75 -16.98
N MET A 59 -6.22 19.69 -17.59
CA MET A 59 -6.36 19.38 -19.01
C MET A 59 -7.22 18.13 -19.17
N THR A 60 -8.23 18.23 -20.03
CA THR A 60 -9.20 17.16 -20.28
C THR A 60 -9.05 16.63 -21.71
N THR A 61 -9.04 15.31 -21.86
CA THR A 61 -9.02 14.66 -23.19
C THR A 61 -10.38 14.76 -23.88
N LYS A 62 -10.40 15.09 -25.17
CA LYS A 62 -11.66 15.26 -25.92
C LYS A 62 -12.45 13.96 -26.11
N GLU A 63 -11.76 12.85 -26.33
CA GLU A 63 -12.37 11.55 -26.69
C GLU A 63 -12.80 10.69 -25.48
N CYS A 64 -12.26 10.97 -24.29
CA CYS A 64 -12.50 10.14 -23.10
C CYS A 64 -12.70 10.91 -21.81
N LEU A 65 -12.64 12.25 -21.84
CA LEU A 65 -12.88 13.13 -20.69
C LEU A 65 -12.04 12.80 -19.44
N HIS A 66 -10.88 12.16 -19.62
CA HIS A 66 -9.92 11.95 -18.54
C HIS A 66 -9.16 13.25 -18.27
N ARG A 67 -8.95 13.52 -16.98
CA ARG A 67 -8.36 14.76 -16.47
C ARG A 67 -6.94 14.52 -15.98
N PHE A 68 -6.06 15.47 -16.28
CA PHE A 68 -4.65 15.44 -15.90
C PHE A 68 -4.16 16.85 -15.59
N CYS A 69 -3.07 16.99 -14.82
CA CYS A 69 -2.38 18.27 -14.73
C CYS A 69 -1.79 18.65 -16.09
N SER A 70 -1.76 19.94 -16.42
CA SER A 70 -1.20 20.44 -17.70
C SER A 70 0.22 19.93 -17.95
N GLU A 71 1.10 20.08 -16.96
CA GLU A 71 2.50 19.65 -17.07
C GLU A 71 2.64 18.13 -17.21
N CYS A 72 1.82 17.38 -16.47
CA CYS A 72 1.85 15.92 -16.46
C CYS A 72 1.49 15.36 -17.84
N ILE A 73 0.35 15.77 -18.41
CA ILE A 73 -0.09 15.24 -19.71
C ILE A 73 0.79 15.73 -20.86
N VAL A 74 1.29 16.97 -20.81
CA VAL A 74 2.21 17.47 -21.84
C VAL A 74 3.53 16.71 -21.80
N THR A 75 4.05 16.40 -20.62
CA THR A 75 5.26 15.58 -20.46
C THR A 75 5.06 14.15 -20.93
N ALA A 76 3.92 13.54 -20.61
CA ALA A 76 3.55 12.20 -21.09
C ALA A 76 3.41 12.15 -22.62
N LEU A 77 2.88 13.20 -23.27
CA LEU A 77 2.83 13.24 -24.73
C LEU A 77 4.21 13.46 -25.35
N ARG A 78 5.13 14.13 -24.64
CA ARG A 78 6.51 14.37 -25.11
C ARG A 78 7.36 13.10 -25.09
N SER A 79 7.13 12.18 -24.15
CA SER A 79 7.89 10.93 -24.02
C SER A 79 7.67 9.92 -25.16
N GLY A 80 6.82 10.26 -26.13
CA GLY A 80 6.69 9.50 -27.38
C GLY A 80 5.36 8.76 -27.48
N ASN A 81 4.81 8.27 -26.36
CA ASN A 81 3.53 7.57 -26.36
C ASN A 81 2.35 8.53 -26.59
N LYS A 82 1.63 8.36 -27.71
CA LYS A 82 0.51 9.22 -28.15
C LYS A 82 -0.83 8.63 -27.77
N GLU A 83 -0.96 8.27 -26.49
CA GLU A 83 -2.13 7.61 -25.91
C GLU A 83 -2.52 8.27 -24.59
N CYS A 84 -3.80 8.15 -24.23
CA CYS A 84 -4.32 8.58 -22.93
C CYS A 84 -3.75 7.69 -21.82
N PRO A 85 -3.10 8.26 -20.77
CA PRO A 85 -2.52 7.46 -19.69
C PRO A 85 -3.52 6.58 -18.93
N THR A 86 -4.81 6.96 -18.93
CA THR A 86 -5.86 6.22 -18.21
C THR A 86 -6.48 5.10 -19.03
N CYS A 87 -6.85 5.35 -20.29
CA CYS A 87 -7.62 4.39 -21.11
C CYS A 87 -6.98 4.03 -22.45
N ARG A 88 -5.76 4.50 -22.71
CA ARG A 88 -4.97 4.23 -23.93
C ARG A 88 -5.60 4.65 -25.27
N LYS A 89 -6.72 5.39 -25.25
CA LYS A 89 -7.25 6.01 -26.48
C LYS A 89 -6.22 6.96 -27.09
N LYS A 90 -6.15 7.02 -28.43
CA LYS A 90 -5.17 7.80 -29.17
C LYS A 90 -5.27 9.31 -28.86
N LEU A 91 -4.14 9.92 -28.52
CA LEU A 91 -3.95 11.36 -28.33
C LEU A 91 -2.86 11.86 -29.28
N VAL A 92 -3.26 12.37 -30.45
CA VAL A 92 -2.33 12.77 -31.52
C VAL A 92 -1.35 13.86 -31.06
N SER A 93 -1.81 14.83 -30.28
CA SER A 93 -0.98 15.91 -29.74
C SER A 93 -1.73 16.67 -28.63
N LYS A 94 -1.15 17.77 -28.14
CA LYS A 94 -1.82 18.71 -27.23
C LYS A 94 -3.18 19.22 -27.78
N ARG A 95 -3.39 19.22 -29.11
CA ARG A 95 -4.67 19.59 -29.74
C ARG A 95 -5.82 18.63 -29.38
N SER A 96 -5.53 17.40 -28.99
CA SER A 96 -6.51 16.41 -28.50
C SER A 96 -7.00 16.70 -27.08
N LEU A 97 -6.47 17.75 -26.45
CA LEU A 97 -6.80 18.19 -25.10
C LEU A 97 -7.50 19.56 -25.10
N ARG A 98 -8.15 19.90 -23.99
CA ARG A 98 -8.72 21.21 -23.68
C ARG A 98 -8.35 21.59 -22.24
N PRO A 99 -8.07 22.86 -21.92
CA PRO A 99 -8.07 23.32 -20.54
C PRO A 99 -9.50 23.26 -19.97
N ASP A 100 -9.64 22.96 -18.68
CA ASP A 100 -10.91 22.85 -17.95
C ASP A 100 -10.93 23.81 -16.74
N PRO A 101 -11.06 25.14 -16.97
CA PRO A 101 -11.01 26.15 -15.91
C PRO A 101 -12.19 26.05 -14.95
N ASN A 102 -13.32 25.49 -15.39
CA ASN A 102 -14.48 25.25 -14.52
C ASN A 102 -14.16 24.19 -13.46
N PHE A 103 -13.41 23.15 -13.85
CA PHE A 103 -12.96 22.12 -12.91
C PHE A 103 -11.90 22.65 -11.94
N ASP A 104 -10.96 23.48 -12.40
CA ASP A 104 -10.00 24.16 -11.53
C ASP A 104 -10.70 25.09 -10.52
N ALA A 105 -11.74 25.82 -10.96
CA ALA A 105 -12.55 26.67 -10.07
C ALA A 105 -13.35 25.84 -9.06
N LEU A 106 -13.87 24.68 -9.46
CA LEU A 106 -14.54 23.75 -8.54
C LEU A 106 -13.57 23.24 -7.47
N ILE A 107 -12.38 22.80 -7.87
CA ILE A 107 -11.32 22.37 -6.92
C ILE A 107 -11.00 23.51 -5.94
N SER A 108 -10.84 24.74 -6.44
CA SER A 108 -10.52 25.90 -5.60
C SER A 108 -11.63 26.25 -4.60
N LYS A 109 -12.89 25.99 -4.94
CA LYS A 109 -14.02 26.18 -4.00
C LYS A 109 -14.07 25.10 -2.92
N ILE A 110 -13.73 23.86 -3.26
CA ILE A 110 -13.72 22.73 -2.31
C ILE A 110 -12.47 22.80 -1.41
N TYR A 111 -11.33 23.23 -1.97
CA TYR A 111 -10.04 23.36 -1.28
C TYR A 111 -9.44 24.76 -1.51
N PRO A 112 -9.90 25.79 -0.78
CA PRO A 112 -9.47 27.19 -0.98
C PRO A 112 -7.99 27.43 -0.68
N SER A 113 -7.43 26.76 0.31
CA SER A 113 -6.05 26.92 0.78
C SER A 113 -5.19 25.70 0.48
N ARG A 114 -5.19 25.31 -0.81
CA ARG A 114 -4.42 24.15 -1.30
C ARG A 114 -2.94 24.22 -0.95
N ASP A 115 -2.30 25.37 -1.20
CA ASP A 115 -0.86 25.54 -0.97
C ASP A 115 -0.52 25.40 0.52
N GLU A 116 -1.42 25.82 1.41
CA GLU A 116 -1.24 25.65 2.86
C GLU A 116 -1.37 24.18 3.28
N TYR A 117 -2.32 23.45 2.67
CA TYR A 117 -2.49 22.02 2.89
C TYR A 117 -1.30 21.20 2.40
N GLU A 118 -0.83 21.46 1.17
CA GLU A 118 0.37 20.84 0.61
C GLU A 118 1.61 21.18 1.47
N ALA A 119 1.82 22.45 1.83
CA ALA A 119 2.91 22.84 2.70
C ALA A 119 2.82 22.19 4.09
N HIS A 120 1.61 21.96 4.61
CA HIS A 120 1.42 21.21 5.84
C HIS A 120 1.80 19.73 5.69
N GLN A 121 1.34 19.07 4.62
CA GLN A 121 1.73 17.69 4.32
C GLN A 121 3.24 17.53 4.14
N ASP A 122 3.88 18.44 3.41
CA ASP A 122 5.32 18.42 3.19
C ASP A 122 6.09 18.59 4.49
N ARG A 123 5.67 19.49 5.37
CA ARG A 123 6.26 19.67 6.71
C ARG A 123 6.14 18.40 7.57
N VAL A 124 4.99 17.73 7.52
CA VAL A 124 4.77 16.47 8.25
C VAL A 124 5.64 15.36 7.66
N LEU A 125 5.71 15.25 6.33
CA LEU A 125 6.51 14.25 5.64
C LEU A 125 8.01 14.47 5.89
N GLU A 126 8.47 15.73 5.86
CA GLU A 126 9.85 16.08 6.18
C GLU A 126 10.18 15.67 7.61
N ARG A 127 9.32 16.01 8.58
CA ARG A 127 9.47 15.59 9.98
C ARG A 127 9.57 14.07 10.11
N LEU A 128 8.68 13.32 9.47
CA LEU A 128 8.71 11.86 9.50
C LEU A 128 10.00 11.32 8.84
N SER A 129 10.43 11.93 7.75
CA SER A 129 11.64 11.54 7.04
C SER A 129 12.92 11.73 7.87
N ARG A 130 12.93 12.72 8.77
CA ARG A 130 14.01 12.97 9.73
C ARG A 130 14.03 11.95 10.86
N LEU A 131 12.87 11.42 11.23
CA LEU A 131 12.74 10.38 12.28
C LEU A 131 13.17 9.00 11.77
N HIS A 132 13.11 8.76 10.45
CA HIS A 132 13.70 7.58 9.85
C HIS A 132 15.22 7.72 9.73
N ASN A 133 15.97 6.70 10.15
CA ASN A 133 17.41 6.61 10.01
C ASN A 133 17.81 6.37 8.53
N LYS A 134 17.41 7.29 7.65
CA LYS A 134 17.71 7.26 6.21
C LYS A 134 19.21 7.14 5.97
N GLN A 135 20.03 7.76 6.82
CA GLN A 135 21.48 7.67 6.73
C GLN A 135 21.99 6.24 6.93
N ALA A 136 21.63 5.55 8.02
CA ALA A 136 22.09 4.18 8.25
C ALA A 136 21.58 3.19 7.19
N LEU A 137 20.35 3.38 6.71
CA LEU A 137 19.83 2.56 5.62
C LEU A 137 20.60 2.81 4.32
N SER A 138 20.85 4.08 3.97
CA SER A 138 21.60 4.43 2.75
C SER A 138 23.04 3.91 2.78
N SER A 139 23.73 4.01 3.92
CA SER A 139 25.09 3.51 4.07
C SER A 139 25.15 1.98 3.99
N SER A 140 24.20 1.28 4.61
CA SER A 140 24.08 -0.18 4.54
C SER A 140 23.84 -0.67 3.09
N ILE A 141 22.99 0.03 2.33
CA ILE A 141 22.73 -0.28 0.91
C ILE A 141 23.98 -0.05 0.05
N GLU A 142 24.67 1.08 0.25
CA GLU A 142 25.89 1.42 -0.51
C GLU A 142 27.02 0.41 -0.23
N GLU A 143 27.18 0.02 1.03
CA GLU A 143 28.17 -0.96 1.44
C GLU A 143 27.85 -2.35 0.88
N GLY A 144 26.57 -2.74 0.88
CA GLY A 144 26.10 -3.96 0.22
C GLY A 144 26.38 -3.98 -1.28
N LEU A 145 26.15 -2.86 -1.98
CA LEU A 145 26.46 -2.70 -3.40
C LEU A 145 27.97 -2.83 -3.68
N LYS A 146 28.82 -2.25 -2.82
CA LYS A 146 30.29 -2.38 -2.93
C LYS A 146 30.73 -3.83 -2.75
N ILE A 147 30.22 -4.52 -1.73
CA ILE A 147 30.55 -5.94 -1.49
C ILE A 147 30.14 -6.80 -2.68
N GLN A 148 28.93 -6.60 -3.22
CA GLN A 148 28.46 -7.33 -4.40
C GLN A 148 29.33 -7.06 -5.63
N ALA A 149 29.78 -5.82 -5.83
CA ALA A 149 30.68 -5.46 -6.94
C ALA A 149 32.06 -6.15 -6.80
N LEU A 150 32.59 -6.29 -5.59
CA LEU A 150 33.87 -6.95 -5.31
C LEU A 150 33.82 -8.47 -5.50
N VAL A 151 32.67 -9.10 -5.22
CA VAL A 151 32.49 -10.56 -5.38
C VAL A 151 32.14 -10.96 -6.83
N ARG A 152 31.62 -10.03 -7.63
CA ARG A 152 31.24 -10.24 -9.04
C ARG A 152 32.36 -10.79 -9.94
N PRO A 153 33.62 -10.33 -9.86
CA PRO A 153 34.72 -10.91 -10.65
C PRO A 153 35.23 -12.27 -10.13
N GLN A 154 34.96 -12.67 -8.88
CA GLN A 154 35.44 -13.96 -8.33
C GLN A 154 34.61 -15.16 -8.80
N ARG A 155 33.33 -14.97 -9.18
CA ARG A 155 32.45 -16.08 -9.59
C ARG A 155 32.72 -16.62 -11.00
N VAL A 156 33.48 -15.90 -11.82
CA VAL A 156 33.76 -16.27 -13.23
C VAL A 156 35.02 -17.16 -13.36
N ARG A 157 35.77 -17.40 -12.27
CA ARG A 157 36.96 -18.25 -12.29
C ARG A 157 36.76 -19.52 -11.46
N LYS A 158 36.19 -20.57 -12.06
CA LYS A 158 36.35 -21.94 -11.57
C LYS A 158 37.14 -22.74 -12.62
N PRO A 159 38.33 -23.28 -12.31
CA PRO A 159 39.11 -24.08 -13.25
C PRO A 159 38.50 -25.49 -13.41
N GLN A 160 38.57 -25.96 -14.65
CA GLN A 160 38.25 -27.31 -15.11
C GLN A 160 39.23 -28.31 -14.49
N GLN A 161 38.72 -29.35 -13.83
CA GLN A 161 39.50 -30.49 -13.37
C GLN A 161 39.15 -31.70 -14.23
N GLU A 162 40.16 -32.22 -14.91
CA GLU A 162 40.16 -33.40 -15.78
C GLU A 162 39.58 -34.64 -15.10
N SER A 163 38.85 -35.41 -15.88
CA SER A 163 38.84 -36.87 -15.77
C SER A 163 38.65 -37.44 -17.17
N ASP A 164 39.71 -38.08 -17.68
CA ASP A 164 39.67 -39.07 -18.76
C ASP A 164 38.56 -40.10 -18.45
N ASN A 165 37.84 -40.66 -19.43
CA ASN A 165 38.14 -42.00 -19.95
C ASN A 165 37.25 -42.33 -21.18
N THR A 166 37.92 -42.68 -22.28
CA THR A 166 37.65 -43.80 -23.23
C THR A 166 36.34 -43.92 -24.04
N THR A 167 36.53 -43.82 -25.38
CA THR A 167 36.12 -44.79 -26.43
C THR A 167 34.66 -44.87 -26.88
N PHE A 168 34.36 -44.43 -28.12
CA PHE A 168 34.10 -45.29 -29.30
C PHE A 168 33.43 -44.53 -30.47
N SER A 169 34.16 -44.48 -31.60
CA SER A 169 33.78 -44.52 -33.03
C SER A 169 32.59 -43.76 -33.62
N GLY A 170 32.90 -42.94 -34.64
CA GLY A 170 32.40 -43.16 -36.00
C GLY A 170 31.76 -41.96 -36.74
N GLY A 171 32.31 -41.59 -37.91
CA GLY A 171 31.50 -41.12 -39.05
C GLY A 171 31.70 -39.69 -39.57
N GLU A 172 32.74 -39.49 -40.39
CA GLU A 172 32.72 -38.90 -41.75
C GLU A 172 32.05 -37.52 -42.05
N ASP A 173 32.93 -36.59 -42.44
CA ASP A 173 32.91 -35.68 -43.61
C ASP A 173 31.79 -34.63 -43.86
N ASN A 174 32.20 -33.38 -43.58
CA ASN A 174 32.30 -32.22 -44.49
C ASN A 174 31.03 -31.64 -45.18
N CYS A 175 30.63 -30.43 -44.76
CA CYS A 175 30.42 -29.30 -45.67
C CYS A 175 30.40 -27.93 -44.95
N ASP A 176 31.22 -27.03 -45.50
CA ASP A 176 31.09 -25.58 -45.70
C ASP A 176 30.77 -24.59 -44.56
N ALA A 177 31.64 -23.58 -44.54
CA ALA A 177 31.55 -22.35 -43.79
C ALA A 177 30.25 -21.56 -44.07
N ARG A 178 29.74 -20.89 -43.04
CA ARG A 178 29.68 -19.42 -42.92
C ARG A 178 28.85 -19.00 -41.70
N SER A 179 29.45 -18.08 -40.94
CA SER A 179 28.88 -17.36 -39.81
C SER A 179 27.47 -16.83 -40.07
N HIS A 180 26.52 -17.23 -39.23
CA HIS A 180 25.28 -16.48 -39.05
C HIS A 180 24.84 -16.49 -37.59
N LEU A 181 24.79 -15.28 -37.03
CA LEU A 181 24.01 -14.89 -35.87
C LEU A 181 22.56 -15.33 -36.05
N SER A 182 21.98 -15.97 -35.03
CA SER A 182 20.55 -16.12 -34.72
C SER A 182 20.44 -17.12 -33.56
N GLN A 183 19.44 -17.17 -32.69
CA GLN A 183 18.27 -16.37 -32.35
C GLN A 183 17.84 -16.99 -31.01
N ASP A 184 17.45 -16.17 -30.05
CA ASP A 184 16.71 -16.63 -28.88
C ASP A 184 15.39 -17.25 -29.36
N SER A 185 15.23 -18.54 -29.16
CA SER A 185 13.93 -19.22 -29.24
C SER A 185 13.92 -20.32 -28.20
N ALA A 186 13.05 -20.11 -27.21
CA ALA A 186 12.77 -21.01 -26.10
C ALA A 186 12.26 -22.38 -26.59
N PRO A 187 12.53 -23.44 -25.81
CA PRO A 187 11.63 -24.59 -25.73
C PRO A 187 11.36 -24.95 -24.23
N PRO A 188 10.51 -25.95 -23.92
CA PRO A 188 9.12 -25.74 -23.58
C PRO A 188 8.84 -25.93 -22.08
N LEU A 189 7.70 -25.40 -21.66
CA LEU A 189 7.14 -25.51 -20.32
C LEU A 189 6.90 -26.96 -19.90
N LEU A 190 7.61 -27.39 -18.86
CA LEU A 190 7.17 -28.43 -17.93
C LEU A 190 7.03 -27.79 -16.55
N HIS A 191 5.81 -27.86 -16.03
CA HIS A 191 5.38 -27.34 -14.73
C HIS A 191 6.31 -27.77 -13.58
N PRO A 192 6.67 -26.84 -12.69
CA PRO A 192 6.82 -27.14 -11.27
C PRO A 192 5.78 -26.36 -10.46
N GLY A 193 5.15 -27.07 -9.52
CA GLY A 193 4.12 -26.56 -8.62
C GLY A 193 4.59 -25.43 -7.69
N PRO A 194 3.64 -24.75 -7.02
CA PRO A 194 3.92 -23.54 -6.28
C PRO A 194 4.71 -23.83 -5.00
N LEU A 195 5.87 -23.20 -4.86
CA LEU A 195 6.58 -23.08 -3.60
C LEU A 195 5.83 -22.07 -2.70
N LEU A 196 5.32 -22.61 -1.59
CA LEU A 196 4.67 -21.90 -0.50
C LEU A 196 5.69 -21.04 0.25
N ASN A 197 5.63 -19.72 0.05
CA ASN A 197 6.07 -18.78 1.07
C ASN A 197 4.93 -18.70 2.10
N GLU A 198 4.99 -19.51 3.15
CA GLU A 198 3.98 -19.51 4.20
C GLU A 198 4.05 -18.21 5.01
N ALA A 199 3.17 -17.26 4.69
CA ALA A 199 2.83 -16.18 5.61
C ALA A 199 1.94 -16.76 6.71
N VAL A 200 2.38 -16.65 7.97
CA VAL A 200 1.61 -17.09 9.13
C VAL A 200 0.52 -16.05 9.41
N GLU A 201 -0.75 -16.39 9.17
CA GLU A 201 -1.89 -15.64 9.68
C GLU A 201 -2.12 -16.00 11.15
N VAL A 202 -2.14 -14.98 12.01
CA VAL A 202 -2.36 -15.14 13.45
C VAL A 202 -3.65 -14.41 13.85
N GLY A 203 -4.63 -15.12 14.40
CA GLY A 203 -5.91 -14.57 14.87
C GLY A 203 -5.89 -14.28 16.38
N ALA A 204 -6.38 -13.13 16.84
CA ALA A 204 -6.35 -12.78 18.27
C ALA A 204 -7.72 -12.63 18.91
N GLY A 205 -8.01 -13.40 19.97
CA GLY A 205 -9.26 -13.31 20.75
C GLY A 205 -9.04 -12.90 22.22
N PRO A 206 -10.10 -12.60 23.01
CA PRO A 206 -10.00 -12.39 24.46
C PRO A 206 -10.68 -13.47 25.32
N SER A 207 -10.28 -13.59 26.60
CA SER A 207 -10.95 -14.37 27.65
C SER A 207 -11.86 -13.49 28.52
N ARG A 208 -13.03 -14.00 28.90
CA ARG A 208 -14.18 -13.26 29.46
C ARG A 208 -13.88 -12.62 30.82
N SER A 209 -13.91 -11.28 30.87
CA SER A 209 -14.22 -10.53 32.11
C SER A 209 -14.92 -9.20 31.81
N LYS A 210 -15.87 -8.82 32.69
CA LYS A 210 -17.07 -8.00 32.43
C LYS A 210 -16.88 -6.48 32.23
N ARG A 211 -15.80 -6.03 31.60
CA ARG A 211 -15.63 -4.63 31.12
C ARG A 211 -15.30 -4.52 29.61
N ALA A 212 -15.47 -5.61 28.86
CA ALA A 212 -15.08 -5.72 27.46
C ALA A 212 -16.28 -5.50 26.52
N ARG A 213 -16.73 -4.25 26.31
CA ARG A 213 -17.76 -3.97 25.30
C ARG A 213 -17.27 -3.34 23.99
N ASP A 214 -16.06 -2.77 23.91
CA ASP A 214 -15.56 -2.19 22.64
C ASP A 214 -14.27 -2.82 22.08
N TYR A 215 -13.65 -3.77 22.79
CA TYR A 215 -12.39 -4.41 22.37
C TYR A 215 -12.55 -5.81 21.74
N SER A 216 -13.73 -6.13 21.21
CA SER A 216 -14.09 -7.49 20.78
C SER A 216 -13.77 -7.82 19.32
N GLN A 217 -12.88 -7.07 18.65
CA GLN A 217 -12.58 -7.32 17.24
C GLN A 217 -11.34 -8.19 17.07
N THR A 218 -11.50 -9.34 16.40
CA THR A 218 -10.39 -10.16 15.92
C THR A 218 -9.56 -9.34 14.94
N ARG A 219 -8.26 -9.24 15.19
CA ARG A 219 -7.32 -8.49 14.35
C ARG A 219 -6.34 -9.44 13.67
N TYR A 220 -6.10 -9.20 12.39
CA TYR A 220 -5.08 -9.91 11.62
C TYR A 220 -3.82 -9.06 11.58
N VAL A 221 -2.70 -9.64 12.03
CA VAL A 221 -1.40 -8.96 12.03
C VAL A 221 -0.49 -9.66 11.04
N LYS A 222 -0.06 -8.92 10.00
CA LYS A 222 1.00 -9.38 9.09
C LYS A 222 2.33 -8.84 9.58
N THR A 223 3.22 -9.74 9.98
CA THR A 223 4.55 -9.41 10.52
C THR A 223 5.59 -10.44 10.10
N THR A 224 6.85 -10.20 10.43
CA THR A 224 7.97 -11.10 10.15
C THR A 224 8.09 -12.17 11.25
N ALA A 225 8.53 -13.39 10.88
CA ALA A 225 8.64 -14.51 11.83
C ALA A 225 9.69 -14.27 12.95
N ASN A 226 10.69 -13.43 12.67
CA ASN A 226 11.72 -13.03 13.64
C ASN A 226 11.25 -11.97 14.65
N ALA A 227 10.04 -11.41 14.51
CA ALA A 227 9.48 -10.52 15.52
C ALA A 227 9.27 -11.29 16.84
N THR A 228 9.34 -10.60 17.98
CA THR A 228 9.13 -11.23 19.29
C THR A 228 7.75 -10.92 19.86
N VAL A 229 7.35 -11.67 20.89
CA VAL A 229 6.12 -11.43 21.64
C VAL A 229 6.11 -10.02 22.25
N ASP A 230 7.25 -9.50 22.70
CA ASP A 230 7.36 -8.11 23.17
C ASP A 230 7.12 -7.09 22.04
N HIS A 231 7.60 -7.37 20.83
CA HIS A 231 7.30 -6.52 19.68
C HIS A 231 5.80 -6.50 19.38
N LEU A 232 5.10 -7.63 19.50
CA LEU A 232 3.64 -7.69 19.37
C LEU A 232 2.93 -6.89 20.48
N SER A 233 3.38 -7.01 21.73
CA SER A 233 2.80 -6.27 22.85
C SER A 233 2.93 -4.75 22.65
N LYS A 234 4.12 -4.29 22.26
CA LYS A 234 4.37 -2.87 21.93
C LYS A 234 3.53 -2.40 20.74
N TYR A 235 3.40 -3.23 19.70
CA TYR A 235 2.56 -2.91 18.55
C TYR A 235 1.09 -2.78 18.92
N LEU A 236 0.56 -3.70 19.74
CA LEU A 236 -0.83 -3.65 20.21
C LEU A 236 -1.08 -2.41 21.05
N ALA A 237 -0.18 -2.09 21.98
CA ALA A 237 -0.24 -0.89 22.79
C ALA A 237 -0.32 0.39 21.94
N LEU A 238 0.60 0.53 20.98
CA LEU A 238 0.63 1.66 20.06
C LEU A 238 -0.65 1.72 19.22
N ARG A 239 -1.11 0.58 18.70
CA ARG A 239 -2.25 0.52 17.79
C ARG A 239 -3.56 0.87 18.49
N ILE A 240 -3.77 0.36 19.70
CA ILE A 240 -4.96 0.65 20.51
C ILE A 240 -5.01 2.13 20.88
N ALA A 241 -3.90 2.71 21.35
CA ALA A 241 -3.83 4.13 21.71
C ALA A 241 -4.13 5.08 20.52
N LEU A 242 -3.77 4.68 19.29
CA LEU A 242 -4.09 5.44 18.08
C LEU A 242 -5.57 5.38 17.70
N GLU A 243 -6.27 4.29 18.06
CA GLU A 243 -7.69 4.09 17.76
C GLU A 243 -8.59 4.82 18.77
N GLU A 244 -8.25 4.82 20.06
CA GLU A 244 -8.98 5.58 21.10
C GLU A 244 -9.05 7.09 20.74
N ARG A 245 -7.94 7.66 20.26
CA ARG A 245 -7.92 9.08 19.85
C ARG A 245 -8.76 9.38 18.60
N GLN A 246 -9.03 8.40 17.75
CA GLN A 246 -9.93 8.57 16.59
C GLN A 246 -11.41 8.52 16.99
N ALA A 247 -11.74 7.85 18.10
CA ALA A 247 -13.09 7.79 18.65
C ALA A 247 -13.46 9.07 19.43
N ASP A 248 -12.53 9.60 20.24
CA ASP A 248 -12.76 10.82 21.04
C ASP A 248 -12.86 12.09 20.19
N GLY A 249 -12.31 12.08 18.97
CA GLY A 249 -12.40 13.20 18.01
C GLY A 249 -13.75 13.36 17.31
N GLN A 250 -14.78 12.59 17.68
CA GLN A 250 -16.14 12.69 17.11
C GLN A 250 -17.18 13.28 18.07
N THR A 251 -16.82 13.70 19.29
CA THR A 251 -17.79 14.13 20.32
C THR A 251 -17.63 15.55 20.87
N GLU A 252 -16.94 16.48 20.21
CA GLU A 252 -16.97 17.89 20.63
C GLU A 252 -17.16 18.83 19.43
N GLY A 253 -18.40 19.26 19.25
CA GLY A 253 -18.74 20.48 18.54
C GLY A 253 -18.73 21.68 19.52
N GLU A 254 -18.31 22.81 18.97
CA GLU A 254 -18.64 24.19 19.39
C GLU A 254 -18.14 24.73 20.74
N ALA A 255 -16.99 25.41 20.72
CA ALA A 255 -16.84 26.76 21.28
C ALA A 255 -15.54 27.39 20.71
N GLY A 256 -15.63 28.65 20.30
CA GLY A 256 -14.50 29.40 19.75
C GLY A 256 -13.48 29.86 20.79
N ASP A 257 -12.51 30.62 20.26
CA ASP A 257 -11.58 31.53 20.92
C ASP A 257 -10.09 31.14 20.86
N ASP A 258 -9.31 32.22 20.78
CA ASP A 258 -7.89 32.45 20.65
C ASP A 258 -6.97 31.57 21.54
N GLY A 259 -5.68 31.53 21.18
CA GLY A 259 -4.62 31.11 22.09
C GLY A 259 -4.08 29.68 21.90
N GLY A 260 -2.76 29.62 21.69
CA GLY A 260 -2.00 28.40 21.42
C GLY A 260 -2.17 27.25 22.43
N GLY A 261 -2.04 26.03 21.91
CA GLY A 261 -1.97 24.81 22.69
C GLY A 261 -1.27 23.73 21.88
N GLY A 262 -0.13 23.26 22.39
CA GLY A 262 0.75 22.32 21.69
C GLY A 262 0.06 21.02 21.31
N GLY A 263 0.01 20.74 20.00
CA GLY A 263 -0.21 19.39 19.48
C GLY A 263 1.02 18.54 19.79
N GLY A 264 1.10 18.07 21.03
CA GLY A 264 2.11 17.13 21.51
C GLY A 264 2.12 15.91 20.60
N GLY A 265 3.14 15.84 19.74
CA GLY A 265 3.59 14.56 19.22
C GLY A 265 3.78 13.65 20.43
N VAL A 266 3.16 12.48 20.39
CA VAL A 266 3.43 11.45 21.38
C VAL A 266 4.94 11.29 21.42
N SER A 267 5.56 11.67 22.53
CA SER A 267 6.91 11.23 22.83
C SER A 267 6.82 9.72 22.85
N LEU A 268 7.37 9.08 21.81
CA LEU A 268 7.54 7.62 21.68
C LEU A 268 8.28 7.00 22.88
N GLN A 269 8.69 7.82 23.85
CA GLN A 269 9.40 7.47 25.06
C GLN A 269 8.48 7.01 26.21
N ASN A 270 7.15 7.18 26.12
CA ASN A 270 6.23 6.88 27.23
C ASN A 270 5.26 5.71 27.02
N VAL A 271 5.32 4.97 25.90
CA VAL A 271 4.55 3.73 25.77
C VAL A 271 5.31 2.63 26.50
N SER A 272 4.88 2.34 27.73
CA SER A 272 5.47 1.29 28.57
C SER A 272 5.49 -0.05 27.83
N GLU A 273 6.64 -0.73 27.84
CA GLU A 273 6.87 -1.99 27.10
C GLU A 273 5.98 -3.16 27.56
N LYS A 274 5.20 -2.99 28.64
CA LYS A 274 4.43 -4.05 29.30
C LYS A 274 2.96 -3.67 29.52
N GLN A 275 2.31 -3.07 28.53
CA GLN A 275 0.88 -2.76 28.65
C GLN A 275 -0.03 -3.96 28.35
N TYR A 276 0.43 -4.93 27.56
CA TYR A 276 -0.37 -6.09 27.20
C TYR A 276 0.40 -7.40 27.36
N THR A 277 -0.23 -8.38 28.00
CA THR A 277 0.26 -9.75 28.08
C THR A 277 -0.34 -10.56 26.94
N ILE A 278 0.51 -11.30 26.23
CA ILE A 278 0.10 -12.18 25.13
C ILE A 278 -0.04 -13.61 25.64
N TYR A 279 -1.09 -14.28 25.21
CA TYR A 279 -1.50 -15.61 25.60
C TYR A 279 -1.71 -16.49 24.37
N ILE A 280 -1.66 -17.80 24.57
CA ILE A 280 -2.04 -18.79 23.57
C ILE A 280 -2.95 -19.84 24.19
N THR A 281 -3.90 -20.33 23.41
CA THR A 281 -4.77 -21.43 23.82
C THR A 281 -4.02 -22.75 23.74
N THR A 282 -4.04 -23.50 24.84
CA THR A 282 -3.46 -24.86 24.91
C THR A 282 -4.54 -25.92 24.72
N SER A 283 -4.16 -27.18 24.50
CA SER A 283 -5.07 -28.29 24.16
C SER A 283 -6.20 -28.57 25.16
N GLY A 284 -6.18 -27.95 26.34
CA GLY A 284 -7.26 -28.00 27.35
C GLY A 284 -8.19 -26.79 27.38
N GLY A 285 -8.15 -25.90 26.38
CA GLY A 285 -8.89 -24.62 26.40
C GLY A 285 -8.38 -23.62 27.44
N GLN A 286 -7.22 -23.90 28.05
CA GLN A 286 -6.55 -23.04 29.00
C GLN A 286 -5.61 -22.06 28.28
N PHE A 287 -5.56 -20.82 28.76
CA PHE A 287 -4.64 -19.80 28.27
C PHE A 287 -3.29 -19.88 28.98
N SER A 288 -2.21 -19.92 28.21
CA SER A 288 -0.84 -19.84 28.72
C SER A 288 -0.18 -18.54 28.28
N THR A 289 0.53 -17.87 29.19
CA THR A 289 1.30 -16.66 28.87
C THR A 289 2.49 -16.99 27.98
N LEU A 290 2.73 -16.17 26.96
CA LEU A 290 3.93 -16.25 26.15
C LEU A 290 5.02 -15.36 26.73
N ASN A 291 6.26 -15.86 26.74
CA ASN A 291 7.41 -15.07 27.15
C ASN A 291 7.74 -14.03 26.07
N GLY A 292 7.93 -12.79 26.49
CA GLY A 292 8.25 -11.62 25.66
C GLY A 292 9.42 -11.81 24.69
N SER A 293 10.44 -12.57 25.10
CA SER A 293 11.65 -12.80 24.31
C SER A 293 11.49 -13.86 23.22
N LEU A 294 10.39 -14.61 23.20
CA LEU A 294 10.15 -15.63 22.17
C LEU A 294 9.84 -14.97 20.83
N THR A 295 10.47 -15.46 19.77
CA THR A 295 10.14 -15.08 18.39
C THR A 295 8.84 -15.76 17.93
N LEU A 296 8.11 -15.12 17.02
CA LEU A 296 6.88 -15.68 16.46
C LEU A 296 7.12 -16.96 15.66
N GLU A 297 8.31 -17.15 15.09
CA GLU A 297 8.75 -18.42 14.50
C GLU A 297 8.69 -19.56 15.52
N LEU A 298 9.38 -19.43 16.65
CA LEU A 298 9.35 -20.41 17.75
C LEU A 298 7.94 -20.62 18.33
N VAL A 299 7.13 -19.56 18.42
CA VAL A 299 5.71 -19.68 18.84
C VAL A 299 4.92 -20.48 17.80
N ASN A 300 5.13 -20.21 16.52
CA ASN A 300 4.48 -20.93 15.43
C ASN A 300 4.89 -22.41 15.42
N GLU A 301 6.17 -22.72 15.44
CA GLU A 301 6.66 -24.11 15.48
C GLU A 301 6.08 -24.91 16.64
N LYS A 302 5.98 -24.27 17.81
CA LYS A 302 5.51 -24.93 19.04
C LYS A 302 3.99 -25.10 19.09
N TYR A 303 3.22 -24.17 18.55
CA TYR A 303 1.76 -24.11 18.77
C TYR A 303 0.89 -24.16 17.49
N TRP A 304 1.47 -24.14 16.30
CA TRP A 304 0.75 -24.25 15.01
C TRP A 304 -0.07 -25.53 14.87
N LYS A 305 0.37 -26.62 15.52
CA LYS A 305 -0.38 -27.88 15.53
C LYS A 305 -1.62 -27.84 16.44
N LEU A 306 -1.74 -26.83 17.31
CA LEU A 306 -2.79 -26.71 18.33
C LEU A 306 -3.92 -25.75 17.92
N SER A 307 -3.62 -24.74 17.09
CA SER A 307 -4.62 -23.80 16.56
C SER A 307 -4.30 -23.50 15.09
N LYS A 308 -5.30 -23.66 14.20
CA LYS A 308 -5.20 -23.36 12.78
C LYS A 308 -6.40 -22.51 12.34
N PRO A 309 -6.21 -21.24 11.96
CA PRO A 309 -4.95 -20.48 12.00
C PRO A 309 -4.40 -20.33 13.44
N LEU A 310 -3.11 -20.02 13.61
CA LEU A 310 -2.52 -19.82 14.94
C LEU A 310 -3.27 -18.70 15.65
N GLU A 311 -3.75 -18.91 16.87
CA GLU A 311 -4.48 -17.87 17.59
C GLU A 311 -3.77 -17.37 18.85
N LEU A 312 -3.54 -16.05 18.94
CA LEU A 312 -2.85 -15.38 20.05
C LEU A 312 -3.76 -14.37 20.75
N TYR A 313 -3.97 -14.53 22.04
CA TYR A 313 -4.91 -13.74 22.83
C TYR A 313 -4.15 -12.65 23.58
N TYR A 314 -4.75 -11.49 23.85
CA TYR A 314 -4.09 -10.42 24.61
C TYR A 314 -5.00 -9.83 25.69
N ALA A 315 -4.40 -9.36 26.78
CA ALA A 315 -5.10 -8.64 27.83
C ALA A 315 -4.18 -7.58 28.45
N PRO A 316 -4.72 -6.45 28.97
CA PRO A 316 -3.93 -5.48 29.70
C PRO A 316 -3.14 -6.16 30.82
N THR A 317 -1.84 -5.90 30.88
CA THR A 317 -0.98 -6.43 31.94
C THR A 317 -1.42 -5.80 33.25
N LYS A 318 -1.97 -6.62 34.16
CA LYS A 318 -2.32 -6.16 35.51
C LYS A 318 -1.02 -5.89 36.25
N GLU A 319 -0.76 -4.64 36.60
CA GLU A 319 0.26 -4.33 37.60
C GLU A 319 -0.10 -5.06 38.90
N PRO A 320 0.84 -5.75 39.55
CA PRO A 320 0.61 -6.25 40.89
C PRO A 320 0.38 -5.04 41.81
N LEU A 321 -0.78 -4.99 42.46
CA LEU A 321 -1.01 -4.10 43.59
C LEU A 321 0.13 -4.32 44.59
N GLN A 322 1.01 -3.32 44.72
CA GLN A 322 1.95 -3.24 45.81
C GLN A 322 1.12 -3.09 47.10
N GLN A 323 1.07 -4.16 47.89
CA GLN A 323 0.79 -4.12 49.32
C GLN A 323 2.10 -3.92 50.07
#